data_AF-A0A7V5TNM8-F1
#
_entry.id   AF-A0A7V5TNM8-F1
#
_cell.length_a   1.000
_cell.length_b   1.000
_cell.length_c   1.000
_cell.angle_alpha   90.00
_cell.angle_beta   90.00
_cell.angle_gamma   90.00
#
_symmetry.space_group_name_H-M   'P 1'
#
loop_
_entity.id
_entity.type
_entity.pdbx_description
1 polymer ?
#
loop_
_entity_poly.entity_id
_entity_poly.type
_entity_poly.pdbx_seq_one_letter_code
_entity_poly.pdbx_strand_id
1 'polypeptide(L)'
;MGTIPPVVFILFFGLAAMAAGVLLSWLVFSMRGGGENRPPEARPEVADEHPVPVQAEGEELLSVRRVDGEVAVFVGSRRYRRLDDVRDRQQGEMAVAAIKAVLLFAEDWLPLRRRAPEPPRPAPPDKAAAFIEQLEGAGGPPPPEFKPPAEAIDDLIQRRLRKWPDLVSEKVRMSTAADGSLRIHVGLQVFQRVDDVPDPRVRALIKDAIREWEQR
;
A
#
# COMPACT_ATOMS: atom_id res chain seq x y z
N MET A 1 -14.43 43.02 -35.13
CA MET A 1 -13.97 43.02 -33.72
C MET A 1 -15.20 43.33 -32.86
N GLY A 2 -15.77 42.33 -32.17
CA GLY A 2 -17.01 42.50 -31.41
C GLY A 2 -16.70 42.93 -29.97
N THR A 3 -17.11 44.14 -29.59
CA THR A 3 -16.98 44.70 -28.24
C THR A 3 -18.06 44.10 -27.36
N ILE A 4 -17.66 43.32 -26.35
CA ILE A 4 -18.59 42.73 -25.38
C ILE A 4 -19.21 43.86 -24.55
N PRO A 5 -20.55 43.93 -24.41
CA PRO A 5 -21.19 45.02 -23.71
C PRO A 5 -20.85 45.00 -22.21
N PRO A 6 -20.57 46.18 -21.60
CA PRO A 6 -20.06 46.30 -20.22
C PRO A 6 -20.98 45.69 -19.15
N VAL A 7 -22.27 45.52 -19.47
CA VAL A 7 -23.27 44.88 -18.59
C VAL A 7 -22.94 43.41 -18.33
N VAL A 8 -22.37 42.69 -19.31
CA VAL A 8 -21.99 41.28 -19.16
C VAL A 8 -20.81 41.13 -18.19
N PHE A 9 -19.88 42.09 -18.18
CA PHE A 9 -18.76 42.11 -17.24
C PHE A 9 -19.22 42.28 -15.80
N ILE A 10 -20.19 43.16 -15.54
CA ILE A 10 -20.70 43.42 -14.18
C ILE A 10 -21.43 42.18 -13.64
N LEU A 11 -22.21 41.49 -14.49
CA LEU A 11 -22.88 40.24 -14.09
C LEU A 11 -21.88 39.13 -13.75
N PHE A 12 -20.80 39.00 -14.52
CA PHE A 12 -19.79 37.96 -14.27
C PHE A 12 -19.02 38.20 -12.97
N PHE A 13 -18.62 39.46 -12.70
CA PHE A 13 -17.93 39.82 -11.46
C PHE A 13 -18.84 39.72 -10.23
N GLY A 14 -20.11 40.08 -10.35
CA GLY A 14 -21.09 39.91 -9.27
C GLY A 14 -21.30 38.44 -8.89
N LEU A 15 -21.38 37.55 -9.89
CA LEU A 15 -21.56 36.11 -9.65
C LEU A 15 -20.31 35.46 -9.02
N ALA A 16 -19.12 35.86 -9.47
CA ALA A 16 -17.86 35.36 -8.92
C ALA A 16 -17.65 35.77 -7.45
N ALA A 17 -18.06 36.98 -7.07
CA ALA A 17 -17.98 37.45 -5.69
C ALA A 17 -18.92 36.68 -4.74
N MET A 18 -20.12 36.30 -5.19
CA MET A 18 -21.03 35.45 -4.40
C MET A 18 -20.46 34.05 -4.19
N ALA A 19 -19.85 33.43 -5.21
CA ALA A 19 -19.24 32.12 -5.08
C ALA A 19 -18.05 32.11 -4.10
N ALA A 20 -17.22 33.16 -4.13
CA ALA A 20 -16.11 33.32 -3.20
C ALA A 20 -16.58 33.51 -1.74
N GLY A 21 -17.66 34.26 -1.53
CA GLY A 21 -18.25 34.46 -0.20
C GLY A 21 -18.80 33.16 0.40
N VAL A 22 -19.47 32.33 -0.41
CA VAL A 22 -19.99 31.02 0.03
C VAL A 22 -18.86 30.06 0.36
N LEU A 23 -17.79 30.02 -0.44
CA LEU A 23 -16.62 29.18 -0.18
C LEU A 23 -15.88 29.59 1.10
N LEU A 24 -15.70 30.89 1.35
CA LEU A 24 -15.07 31.37 2.58
C LEU A 24 -15.95 31.10 3.81
N SER A 25 -17.27 31.29 3.70
CA SER A 25 -18.20 30.99 4.79
C SER A 25 -18.27 29.50 5.10
N TRP A 26 -18.17 28.64 4.08
CA TRP A 26 -18.11 27.18 4.25
C TRP A 26 -16.79 26.72 4.88
N LEU A 27 -15.66 27.35 4.51
CA LEU A 27 -14.34 27.06 5.08
C LEU A 27 -14.24 27.46 6.56
N VAL A 28 -14.86 28.58 6.97
CA VAL A 28 -14.92 28.99 8.38
C VAL A 28 -15.86 28.09 9.18
N PHE A 29 -16.97 27.65 8.59
CA PHE A 29 -17.91 26.73 9.23
C PHE A 29 -17.32 25.32 9.40
N SER A 30 -16.52 24.82 8.45
CA SER A 30 -15.91 23.49 8.52
C SER A 30 -14.82 23.37 9.60
N MET A 31 -14.25 24.49 10.05
CA MET A 31 -13.31 24.50 11.19
C MET A 31 -13.99 24.70 12.55
N ARG A 32 -15.30 25.05 12.59
CA ARG A 32 -15.98 25.46 13.83
C ARG A 32 -17.25 24.65 14.18
N GLY A 33 -17.80 23.86 13.26
CA GLY A 33 -19.09 23.17 13.44
C GLY A 33 -18.99 21.67 13.72
N GLY A 34 -18.28 21.27 14.77
CA GLY A 34 -18.25 19.88 15.27
C GLY A 34 -18.81 19.73 16.68
N GLY A 35 -19.61 20.71 17.15
CA GLY A 35 -20.11 20.77 18.51
C GLY A 35 -21.54 21.26 18.59
N GLU A 36 -22.42 20.29 18.85
CA GLU A 36 -23.62 20.38 19.69
C GLU A 36 -24.91 21.03 19.15
N ASN A 37 -26.00 20.24 19.20
CA ASN A 37 -27.33 20.66 19.70
C ASN A 37 -28.23 19.43 19.86
N ARG A 38 -28.19 18.79 21.04
CA ARG A 38 -29.29 17.96 21.56
C ARG A 38 -29.81 18.64 22.83
N PRO A 39 -31.08 19.10 22.89
CA PRO A 39 -31.69 19.55 24.13
C PRO A 39 -32.03 18.37 25.06
N PRO A 40 -32.26 18.64 26.35
CA PRO A 40 -31.76 17.83 27.44
C PRO A 40 -32.77 16.76 27.85
N GLU A 41 -32.34 15.50 27.86
CA GLU A 41 -33.03 14.46 28.62
C GLU A 41 -32.20 14.16 29.86
N ALA A 42 -32.70 14.69 30.97
CA ALA A 42 -32.13 14.55 32.29
C ALA A 42 -31.97 13.07 32.67
N ARG A 43 -30.76 12.65 33.07
CA ARG A 43 -30.53 11.63 34.09
C ARG A 43 -29.06 11.60 34.55
N PRO A 44 -28.84 11.15 35.80
CA PRO A 44 -27.84 11.72 36.70
C PRO A 44 -26.45 11.10 36.52
N GLU A 45 -25.45 11.99 36.59
CA GLU A 45 -24.30 11.90 37.49
C GLU A 45 -23.92 10.47 37.93
N VAL A 46 -23.20 9.79 37.05
CA VAL A 46 -22.28 8.73 37.45
C VAL A 46 -20.89 9.27 37.16
N ALA A 47 -20.10 9.42 38.22
CA ALA A 47 -18.71 9.80 38.17
C ALA A 47 -17.92 8.73 37.38
N ASP A 48 -17.87 8.88 36.06
CA ASP A 48 -16.84 8.25 35.25
C ASP A 48 -15.60 9.14 35.31
N GLU A 49 -14.63 8.66 36.06
CA GLU A 49 -13.22 9.05 36.00
C GLU A 49 -12.77 8.95 34.53
N HIS A 50 -12.96 10.03 33.77
CA HIS A 50 -12.24 10.21 32.53
C HIS A 50 -10.76 10.25 32.89
N PRO A 51 -9.92 9.32 32.40
CA PRO A 51 -8.49 9.52 32.51
C PRO A 51 -8.18 10.80 31.73
N VAL A 52 -7.78 11.83 32.46
CA VAL A 52 -7.21 13.05 31.91
C VAL A 52 -6.17 12.61 30.86
N PRO A 53 -6.24 13.05 29.59
CA PRO A 53 -5.20 12.73 28.64
C PRO A 53 -3.92 13.34 29.21
N VAL A 54 -3.05 12.48 29.72
CA VAL A 54 -1.70 12.84 30.12
C VAL A 54 -1.07 13.40 28.85
N GLN A 55 -0.90 14.72 28.80
CA GLN A 55 -0.10 15.37 27.78
C GLN A 55 1.31 14.84 27.97
N ALA A 56 1.65 13.76 27.26
CA ALA A 56 3.01 13.31 27.19
C ALA A 56 3.81 14.47 26.57
N GLU A 57 4.72 15.06 27.34
CA GLU A 57 5.70 16.05 26.86
C GLU A 57 6.72 15.36 25.94
N GLY A 58 6.24 14.73 24.88
CA GLY A 58 7.01 14.04 23.86
C GLY A 58 6.66 14.61 22.50
N GLU A 59 7.68 14.96 21.73
CA GLU A 59 7.51 15.37 20.34
C GLU A 59 7.01 14.17 19.51
N GLU A 60 5.88 14.34 18.81
CA GLU A 60 5.35 13.32 17.89
C GLU A 60 6.23 13.30 16.61
N LEU A 61 7.26 12.46 16.63
CA LEU A 61 8.21 12.36 15.51
C LEU A 61 7.60 11.65 14.30
N LEU A 62 6.80 10.59 14.52
CA LEU A 62 6.18 9.79 13.48
C LEU A 62 4.86 9.19 13.96
N SER A 63 3.81 9.29 13.15
CA SER A 63 2.57 8.54 13.39
C SER A 63 2.03 7.88 12.14
N VAL A 64 1.36 6.75 12.33
CA VAL A 64 0.71 5.99 11.27
C VAL A 64 -0.77 6.02 11.54
N ARG A 65 -1.55 6.57 10.61
CA ARG A 65 -3.01 6.70 10.75
C ARG A 65 -3.68 6.19 9.48
N ARG A 66 -4.91 5.67 9.62
CA ARG A 66 -5.74 5.31 8.48
C ARG A 66 -6.60 6.52 8.08
N VAL A 67 -6.45 6.99 6.85
CA VAL A 67 -7.19 8.14 6.30
C VAL A 67 -7.84 7.69 5.00
N ASP A 68 -9.16 7.81 4.92
CA ASP A 68 -9.97 7.36 3.77
C ASP A 68 -9.74 5.89 3.40
N GLY A 69 -9.50 5.04 4.39
CA GLY A 69 -9.23 3.61 4.20
C GLY A 69 -7.78 3.27 3.84
N GLU A 70 -6.96 4.24 3.47
CA GLU A 70 -5.53 4.07 3.18
C GLU A 70 -4.68 4.27 4.43
N VAL A 71 -3.59 3.50 4.56
CA VAL A 71 -2.58 3.74 5.60
C VAL A 71 -1.70 4.90 5.17
N ALA A 72 -1.52 5.87 6.06
CA ALA A 72 -0.72 7.06 5.82
C ALA A 72 0.29 7.27 6.95
N VAL A 73 1.51 7.63 6.58
CA VAL A 73 2.58 7.98 7.52
C VAL A 73 2.65 9.50 7.63
N PHE A 74 2.71 9.99 8.85
CA PHE A 74 2.85 11.39 9.17
C PHE A 74 4.20 11.60 9.86
N VAL A 75 4.91 12.65 9.46
CA VAL A 75 6.13 13.12 10.10
C VAL A 75 5.81 14.53 10.60
N GLY A 76 5.62 14.68 11.91
CA GLY A 76 4.95 15.85 12.49
C GLY A 76 3.52 16.02 11.95
N SER A 77 3.20 17.20 11.40
CA SER A 77 1.87 17.54 10.88
C SER A 77 1.67 17.24 9.39
N ARG A 78 2.67 16.69 8.69
CA ARG A 78 2.62 16.46 7.24
C ARG A 78 2.49 14.98 6.89
N ARG A 79 1.59 14.69 5.94
CA ARG A 79 1.37 13.35 5.39
C ARG A 79 2.38 13.07 4.27
N TYR A 80 3.01 11.91 4.32
CA TYR A 80 3.91 11.40 3.29
C TYR A 80 3.43 10.02 2.81
N ARG A 81 3.55 9.77 1.50
CA ARG A 81 3.26 8.46 0.89
C ARG A 81 4.53 7.65 0.70
N ARG A 82 5.66 8.32 0.40
CA ARG A 82 6.98 7.72 0.25
C ARG A 82 8.00 8.56 1.03
N LEU A 83 9.07 7.92 1.50
CA LEU A 83 10.15 8.64 2.17
C LEU A 83 10.85 9.63 1.21
N ASP A 84 10.91 9.30 -0.07
CA ASP A 84 11.47 10.15 -1.13
C ASP A 84 10.65 11.44 -1.37
N ASP A 85 9.41 11.50 -0.88
CA ASP A 85 8.56 12.70 -0.98
C ASP A 85 9.02 13.79 0.03
N VAL A 86 9.84 13.42 1.01
CA VAL A 86 10.35 14.34 2.05
C VAL A 86 11.53 15.12 1.47
N ARG A 87 11.23 16.29 0.89
CA ARG A 87 12.22 17.19 0.28
C ARG A 87 13.03 18.01 1.28
N ASP A 88 12.49 18.15 2.49
CA ASP A 88 13.14 18.88 3.58
C ASP A 88 14.15 17.97 4.28
N ARG A 89 15.42 18.40 4.32
CA ARG A 89 16.51 17.61 4.87
C ARG A 89 16.30 17.30 6.36
N GLN A 90 15.84 18.27 7.14
CA GLN A 90 15.62 18.11 8.57
C GLN A 90 14.47 17.14 8.84
N GLN A 91 13.38 17.25 8.08
CA GLN A 91 12.26 16.30 8.19
C GLN A 91 12.65 14.89 7.73
N GLY A 92 13.52 14.77 6.72
CA GLY A 92 14.04 13.49 6.26
C GLY A 92 14.91 12.81 7.33
N GLU A 93 15.82 13.57 7.95
CA GLU A 93 16.66 13.08 9.05
C GLU A 93 15.80 12.62 10.25
N MET A 94 14.76 13.39 10.60
CA MET A 94 13.82 13.05 11.66
C MET A 94 13.01 11.78 11.36
N ALA A 95 12.49 11.65 10.12
CA ALA A 95 11.75 10.46 9.69
C ALA A 95 12.62 9.20 9.76
N VAL A 96 13.88 9.28 9.29
CA VAL A 96 14.82 8.16 9.37
C VAL A 96 15.15 7.79 10.81
N ALA A 97 15.36 8.77 11.68
CA ALA A 97 15.62 8.53 13.11
C ALA A 97 14.43 7.82 13.77
N ALA A 98 13.20 8.28 13.51
CA ALA A 98 11.99 7.66 14.04
C ALA A 98 11.79 6.22 13.53
N ILE A 99 12.02 5.96 12.24
CA ILE A 99 11.95 4.60 11.67
C ILE A 99 12.98 3.68 12.32
N LYS A 100 14.22 4.14 12.52
CA LYS A 100 15.26 3.37 13.21
C LYS A 100 14.84 3.04 14.65
N ALA A 101 14.26 3.99 15.37
CA ALA A 101 13.77 3.77 16.73
C ALA A 101 12.66 2.71 16.76
N VAL A 102 11.70 2.75 15.81
CA VAL A 102 10.64 1.74 15.68
C VAL A 102 11.22 0.36 15.35
N LEU A 103 12.20 0.27 14.45
CA LEU A 103 12.86 -0.99 14.10
C LEU A 103 13.64 -1.58 15.27
N LEU A 104 14.36 -0.76 16.04
CA LEU A 104 15.06 -1.18 17.26
C LEU A 104 14.06 -1.65 18.32
N PHE A 105 12.96 -0.92 18.50
CA PHE A 105 11.89 -1.33 19.41
C PHE A 105 11.26 -2.67 19.01
N ALA A 106 11.10 -2.92 17.71
CA ALA A 106 10.52 -4.15 17.17
C ALA A 106 11.53 -5.30 16.98
N GLU A 107 12.79 -5.13 17.38
CA GLU A 107 13.88 -6.07 17.07
C GLU A 107 13.62 -7.50 17.56
N ASP A 108 13.01 -7.66 18.73
CA ASP A 108 12.65 -8.97 19.30
C ASP A 108 11.37 -9.57 18.70
N TRP A 109 10.57 -8.76 17.99
CA TRP A 109 9.33 -9.16 17.34
C TRP A 109 9.49 -9.49 15.86
N LEU A 110 10.56 -9.01 15.22
CA LEU A 110 10.81 -9.27 13.81
C LEU A 110 11.47 -10.66 13.61
N PRO A 111 10.83 -11.58 12.85
CA PRO A 111 11.40 -12.91 12.58
C PRO A 111 12.68 -12.89 11.72
N LEU A 112 13.14 -11.71 11.28
CA LEU A 112 14.32 -11.51 10.43
C LEU A 112 15.65 -11.91 11.09
N ARG A 113 15.70 -12.13 12.42
CA ARG A 113 16.90 -12.63 13.12
C ARG A 113 16.94 -14.15 13.33
N ARG A 114 15.94 -14.93 12.88
CA ARG A 114 16.08 -16.40 12.86
C ARG A 114 17.04 -16.83 11.74
N ARG A 115 18.34 -16.79 12.06
CA ARG A 115 19.49 -17.42 11.38
C ARG A 115 19.69 -17.03 9.91
N ALA A 116 20.60 -16.08 9.68
CA ALA A 116 21.66 -16.41 8.73
C ALA A 116 22.40 -17.63 9.31
N PRO A 117 22.51 -18.76 8.60
CA PRO A 117 23.40 -19.82 9.04
C PRO A 117 24.78 -19.20 9.19
N GLU A 118 25.34 -19.29 10.40
CA GLU A 118 26.74 -19.00 10.65
C GLU A 118 27.55 -19.71 9.56
N PRO A 119 28.45 -19.03 8.81
CA PRO A 119 29.24 -19.69 7.80
C PRO A 119 29.91 -20.89 8.45
N PRO A 120 29.71 -22.11 7.93
CA PRO A 120 30.29 -23.29 8.55
C PRO A 120 31.79 -23.06 8.62
N ARG A 121 32.38 -23.21 9.82
CA ARG A 121 33.83 -23.29 9.97
C ARG A 121 34.34 -24.22 8.87
N PRO A 122 35.41 -23.87 8.14
CA PRO A 122 35.94 -24.73 7.09
C PRO A 122 36.14 -26.12 7.67
N ALA A 123 35.39 -27.08 7.15
CA ALA A 123 35.55 -28.47 7.51
C ALA A 123 36.97 -28.92 7.08
N PRO A 124 37.57 -29.91 7.78
CA PRO A 124 38.80 -30.54 7.32
C PRO A 124 38.65 -30.93 5.84
N PRO A 125 39.68 -30.67 5.00
CA PRO A 125 39.60 -30.80 3.54
C PRO A 125 39.11 -32.17 3.07
N ASP A 126 39.33 -33.20 3.88
CA ASP A 126 38.97 -34.59 3.56
C ASP A 126 37.46 -34.84 3.54
N LYS A 127 36.65 -34.04 4.25
CA LYS A 127 35.18 -34.15 4.23
C LYS A 127 34.53 -33.32 3.13
N ALA A 128 35.21 -32.27 2.66
CA ALA A 128 34.70 -31.43 1.58
C ALA A 128 34.72 -32.16 0.23
N ALA A 129 35.78 -32.94 -0.04
CA ALA A 129 35.90 -33.70 -1.28
C ALA A 129 34.83 -34.79 -1.41
N ALA A 130 34.60 -35.57 -0.34
CA ALA A 130 33.55 -36.61 -0.32
C ALA A 130 32.13 -36.02 -0.44
N PHE A 131 31.91 -34.80 0.08
CA PHE A 131 30.62 -34.11 -0.02
C PHE A 131 30.36 -33.55 -1.42
N ILE A 132 31.38 -33.05 -2.11
CA ILE A 132 31.27 -32.58 -3.50
C ILE A 132 30.94 -33.76 -4.44
N GLU A 133 31.60 -34.91 -4.26
CA GLU A 133 31.35 -36.12 -5.04
C GLU A 133 29.92 -36.67 -4.80
N GLN A 134 29.39 -36.52 -3.59
CA GLN A 134 28.01 -36.88 -3.25
C GLN A 134 26.97 -35.88 -3.79
N LEU A 135 27.32 -34.61 -3.95
CA LEU A 135 26.45 -33.59 -4.58
C LEU A 135 26.40 -33.71 -6.10
N GLU A 136 27.48 -34.16 -6.74
CA GLU A 136 27.50 -34.39 -8.19
C GLU A 136 26.75 -35.68 -8.60
N GLY A 137 26.70 -36.68 -7.72
CA GLY A 137 26.00 -37.95 -7.98
C GLY A 137 24.51 -37.97 -7.60
N ALA A 138 24.07 -37.09 -6.69
CA ALA A 138 22.69 -37.02 -6.25
C ALA A 138 22.05 -35.74 -6.78
N GLY A 139 21.32 -35.84 -7.89
CA GLY A 139 20.29 -34.87 -8.26
C GLY A 139 19.23 -34.80 -7.16
N GLY A 140 19.55 -34.05 -6.10
CA GLY A 140 18.67 -33.86 -4.97
C GLY A 140 17.33 -33.30 -5.46
N PRO A 141 16.20 -33.74 -4.88
CA PRO A 141 14.91 -33.13 -5.21
C PRO A 141 15.03 -31.62 -4.96
N PRO A 142 14.60 -30.78 -5.93
CA PRO A 142 14.65 -29.33 -5.74
C PRO A 142 13.92 -28.98 -4.43
N PRO A 143 14.42 -27.98 -3.67
CA PRO A 143 13.72 -27.48 -2.50
C PRO A 143 12.27 -27.16 -2.88
N PRO A 144 11.28 -27.34 -1.98
CA PRO A 144 9.91 -26.94 -2.27
C PRO A 144 9.91 -25.44 -2.61
N GLU A 145 9.71 -25.13 -3.89
CA GLU A 145 9.64 -23.76 -4.39
C GLU A 145 8.42 -23.09 -3.75
N PHE A 146 8.66 -22.15 -2.83
CA PHE A 146 7.62 -21.26 -2.35
C PHE A 146 7.22 -20.36 -3.53
N LYS A 147 6.24 -20.80 -4.31
CA LYS A 147 5.77 -20.04 -5.47
C LYS A 147 5.05 -18.79 -4.95
N PRO A 148 5.44 -17.58 -5.39
CA PRO A 148 4.70 -16.40 -4.97
C PRO A 148 3.26 -16.46 -5.51
N PRO A 149 2.31 -15.76 -4.85
CA PRO A 149 0.89 -15.87 -5.19
C PRO A 149 0.58 -15.60 -6.67
N ALA A 150 1.26 -14.63 -7.29
CA ALA A 150 1.01 -14.28 -8.68
C ALA A 150 1.34 -15.43 -9.63
N GLU A 151 2.43 -16.15 -9.39
CA GLU A 151 2.88 -17.28 -10.18
C GLU A 151 2.01 -18.52 -9.96
N ALA A 152 1.42 -18.68 -8.77
CA ALA A 152 0.45 -19.74 -8.49
C ALA A 152 -0.89 -19.48 -9.20
N ILE A 153 -1.31 -18.22 -9.24
CA ILE A 153 -2.50 -17.78 -9.99
C ILE A 153 -2.25 -17.84 -11.50
N ASP A 154 -1.04 -17.52 -11.98
CA ASP A 154 -0.68 -17.68 -13.39
C ASP A 154 -0.85 -19.14 -13.84
N ASP A 155 -0.44 -20.12 -13.05
CA ASP A 155 -0.66 -21.54 -13.39
C ASP A 155 -2.15 -21.86 -13.58
N LEU A 156 -3.02 -21.27 -12.76
CA LEU A 156 -4.47 -21.43 -12.89
C LEU A 156 -4.96 -20.81 -14.21
N ILE A 157 -4.49 -19.61 -14.54
CA ILE A 157 -4.80 -18.93 -15.80
C ILE A 157 -4.33 -19.78 -16.98
N GLN A 158 -3.08 -20.24 -16.99
CA GLN A 158 -2.53 -21.07 -18.06
C GLN A 158 -3.30 -22.39 -18.22
N ARG A 159 -3.70 -23.04 -17.12
CA ARG A 159 -4.54 -24.25 -17.18
C ARG A 159 -5.90 -23.99 -17.82
N ARG A 160 -6.52 -22.84 -17.55
CA ARG A 160 -7.83 -22.48 -18.11
C ARG A 160 -7.74 -22.04 -19.57
N LEU A 161 -6.70 -21.30 -19.95
CA LEU A 161 -6.44 -20.93 -21.35
C LEU A 161 -6.35 -22.15 -22.27
N ARG A 162 -5.82 -23.29 -21.79
CA ARG A 162 -5.81 -24.55 -22.55
C ARG A 162 -7.21 -25.06 -22.91
N LYS A 163 -8.22 -24.74 -22.13
CA LYS A 163 -9.62 -25.12 -22.38
C LYS A 163 -10.35 -24.12 -23.29
N TRP A 164 -9.80 -22.91 -23.47
CA TRP A 164 -10.44 -21.77 -24.12
C TRP A 164 -9.50 -21.21 -25.21
N PRO A 165 -9.36 -21.93 -26.34
CA PRO A 165 -8.38 -21.61 -27.38
C PRO A 165 -8.57 -20.19 -27.96
N ASP A 166 -9.79 -19.67 -27.94
CA ASP A 166 -10.13 -18.33 -28.45
C ASP A 166 -9.42 -17.19 -27.70
N LEU A 167 -9.00 -17.42 -26.45
CA LEU A 167 -8.26 -16.44 -25.62
C LEU A 167 -6.74 -16.66 -25.63
N VAL A 168 -6.25 -17.73 -26.27
CA VAL A 168 -4.82 -18.08 -26.30
C VAL A 168 -4.00 -17.05 -27.09
N SER A 169 -4.61 -16.42 -28.09
CA SER A 169 -3.99 -15.37 -28.91
C SER A 169 -3.55 -14.16 -28.08
N GLU A 170 -4.21 -13.89 -26.95
CA GLU A 170 -3.93 -12.72 -26.12
C GLU A 170 -2.71 -12.91 -25.19
N LYS A 171 -2.09 -14.10 -25.15
CA LYS A 171 -0.90 -14.41 -24.33
C LYS A 171 -0.96 -13.79 -22.92
N VAL A 172 -2.00 -14.14 -22.17
CA VAL A 172 -2.20 -13.62 -20.81
C VAL A 172 -1.21 -14.31 -19.87
N ARG A 173 -0.44 -13.53 -19.09
CA ARG A 173 0.46 -14.03 -18.04
C ARG A 173 0.41 -13.14 -16.81
N MET A 174 0.65 -13.73 -15.64
CA MET A 174 0.81 -13.01 -14.38
C MET A 174 2.18 -13.28 -13.77
N SER A 175 2.79 -12.25 -13.19
CA SER A 175 4.09 -12.35 -12.53
C SER A 175 4.24 -11.34 -11.39
N THR A 176 5.16 -11.63 -10.49
CA THR A 176 5.61 -10.70 -9.45
C THR A 176 6.89 -9.99 -9.93
N ALA A 177 6.93 -8.66 -9.88
CA ALA A 177 8.13 -7.90 -10.18
C ALA A 177 9.15 -7.95 -9.02
N ALA A 178 10.38 -7.51 -9.29
CA ALA A 178 11.47 -7.50 -8.29
C ALA A 178 11.16 -6.64 -7.05
N ASP A 179 10.27 -5.66 -7.18
CA ASP A 179 9.77 -4.81 -6.10
C ASP A 179 8.59 -5.44 -5.33
N GLY A 180 8.18 -6.66 -5.68
CA GLY A 180 7.02 -7.35 -5.12
C GLY A 180 5.67 -6.93 -5.72
N SER A 181 5.65 -6.01 -6.69
CA SER A 181 4.40 -5.58 -7.31
C SER A 181 3.85 -6.62 -8.28
N LEU A 182 2.51 -6.70 -8.37
CA LEU A 182 1.81 -7.56 -9.33
C LEU A 182 1.93 -6.98 -10.75
N ARG A 183 2.24 -7.83 -11.72
CA ARG A 183 2.20 -7.50 -13.15
C ARG A 183 1.32 -8.48 -13.91
N ILE A 184 0.42 -7.93 -14.72
CA ILE A 184 -0.47 -8.66 -15.60
C ILE A 184 -0.06 -8.33 -17.03
N HIS A 185 0.43 -9.31 -17.75
CA HIS A 185 0.82 -9.19 -19.16
C HIS A 185 -0.32 -9.69 -20.03
N VAL A 186 -0.79 -8.85 -20.95
CA VAL A 186 -1.76 -9.23 -22.00
C VAL A 186 -1.16 -8.81 -23.34
N GLY A 187 -0.66 -9.79 -24.09
CA GLY A 187 0.12 -9.57 -25.29
C GLY A 187 1.42 -8.82 -24.98
N LEU A 188 1.53 -7.58 -25.45
CA LEU A 188 2.67 -6.67 -25.20
C LEU A 188 2.39 -5.63 -24.12
N GLN A 189 1.15 -5.57 -23.61
CA GLN A 189 0.74 -4.58 -22.63
C GLN A 189 0.90 -5.14 -21.22
N VAL A 190 1.27 -4.27 -20.28
CA VAL A 190 1.46 -4.61 -18.87
C VAL A 190 0.54 -3.75 -18.02
N PHE A 191 -0.22 -4.39 -17.15
CA PHE A 191 -1.17 -3.77 -16.23
C PHE A 191 -0.81 -4.11 -14.78
N GLN A 192 -1.14 -3.20 -13.86
CA GLN A 192 -0.93 -3.42 -12.42
C GLN A 192 -2.21 -3.88 -11.70
N ARG A 193 -3.38 -3.59 -12.27
CA ARG A 193 -4.68 -3.95 -11.71
C ARG A 193 -5.47 -4.76 -12.73
N VAL A 194 -6.26 -5.71 -12.22
CA VAL A 194 -7.14 -6.53 -13.06
C VAL A 194 -8.19 -5.67 -13.76
N ASP A 195 -8.68 -4.61 -13.10
CA ASP A 195 -9.68 -3.71 -13.67
C ASP A 195 -9.15 -2.81 -14.80
N ASP A 196 -7.83 -2.72 -14.98
CA ASP A 196 -7.22 -1.94 -16.07
C ASP A 196 -7.15 -2.73 -17.39
N VAL A 197 -7.36 -4.05 -17.34
CA VAL A 197 -7.29 -4.93 -18.53
C VAL A 197 -8.46 -4.60 -19.48
N PRO A 198 -8.22 -4.26 -20.76
CA PRO A 198 -9.29 -3.85 -21.68
C PRO A 198 -10.30 -4.95 -22.00
N ASP A 199 -9.86 -6.17 -22.33
CA ASP A 199 -10.77 -7.26 -22.71
C ASP A 199 -11.53 -7.78 -21.47
N PRO A 200 -12.87 -7.66 -21.43
CA PRO A 200 -13.68 -8.10 -20.29
C PRO A 200 -13.63 -9.62 -20.06
N ARG A 201 -13.40 -10.43 -21.10
CA ARG A 201 -13.26 -11.90 -21.00
C ARG A 201 -11.95 -12.27 -20.32
N VAL A 202 -10.84 -11.60 -20.68
CA VAL A 202 -9.55 -11.79 -20.00
C VAL A 202 -9.66 -11.38 -18.53
N ARG A 203 -10.32 -10.26 -18.25
CA ARG A 203 -10.58 -9.80 -16.88
C ARG A 203 -11.38 -10.82 -16.07
N ALA A 204 -12.45 -11.37 -16.64
CA ALA A 204 -13.26 -12.41 -16.00
C ALA A 204 -12.42 -13.67 -15.71
N LEU A 205 -11.64 -14.12 -16.69
CA LEU A 205 -10.73 -15.25 -16.55
C LEU A 205 -9.76 -15.09 -15.37
N ILE A 206 -9.13 -13.91 -15.26
CA ILE A 206 -8.19 -13.59 -14.17
C ILE A 206 -8.92 -13.57 -12.82
N LYS A 207 -10.09 -12.89 -12.73
CA LYS A 207 -10.87 -12.83 -11.49
C LYS A 207 -11.31 -14.20 -11.00
N ASP A 208 -11.73 -15.07 -11.90
CA ASP A 208 -12.16 -16.42 -11.53
C ASP A 208 -10.98 -17.32 -11.14
N ALA A 209 -9.78 -17.10 -11.70
CA ALA A 209 -8.56 -17.78 -11.28
C ALA A 209 -8.13 -17.35 -9.88
N ILE A 210 -8.18 -16.04 -9.58
CA ILE A 210 -7.91 -15.50 -8.24
C ILE A 210 -8.88 -16.11 -7.22
N ARG A 211 -10.19 -16.12 -7.52
CA ARG A 211 -11.21 -16.68 -6.62
C ARG A 211 -10.99 -18.17 -6.33
N GLU A 212 -10.58 -18.94 -7.34
CA GLU A 212 -10.25 -20.36 -7.13
C GLU A 212 -9.02 -20.53 -6.23
N TRP A 213 -8.01 -19.67 -6.39
CA TRP A 213 -6.82 -19.71 -5.54
C TRP A 213 -7.14 -19.36 -4.07
N GLU A 214 -7.95 -18.34 -3.83
CA GLU A 214 -8.37 -17.91 -2.48
C GLU A 214 -9.21 -18.97 -1.74
N GLN A 215 -9.85 -19.89 -2.47
CA GLN A 215 -10.66 -20.97 -1.89
C GLN A 215 -9.84 -22.21 -1.50
N ARG A 216 -8.55 -22.25 -1.82
CA ARG A 216 -7.63 -23.36 -1.49
C ARG A 216 -6.88 -23.08 -0.19
#